data_AF-A0A506XW78-F1
#
_entry.id   AF-A0A506XW78-F1
#
_cell.length_a   1.000
_cell.length_b   1.000
_cell.length_c   1.000
_cell.angle_alpha   90.00
_cell.angle_beta   90.00
_cell.angle_gamma   90.00
#
_symmetry.space_group_name_H-M   'P 1'
#
loop_
_entity.id
_entity.type
_entity.pdbx_description
1 polymer ?
#
loop_
_entity_poly.entity_id
_entity_poly.type
_entity_poly.pdbx_seq_one_letter_code
_entity_poly.pdbx_strand_id
1 'polypeptide(L)'
;KRVIDVVAAASALVLLAPVFAFLAMSIRLSSVGPIIFRQTRVGLQGQTFTMFKFRSMVVDAEARLAALQAERDAGNDVLFKIKDDPRITPIGKIMRRYSLDELPQFMNVLIGDMSLIGPRPPLPAEVEMYEDRVNRRLLIKPGITG
;
A
#
# COMPACT_ATOMS: atom_id res chain seq x y z
N LYS A 1 6.19 5.15 -22.93
CA LYS A 1 5.57 4.97 -21.59
C LYS A 1 6.59 5.08 -20.46
N ARG A 2 7.59 4.18 -20.37
CA ARG A 2 8.57 4.15 -19.26
C ARG A 2 9.29 5.47 -18.96
N VAL A 3 9.76 6.19 -19.99
CA VAL A 3 10.47 7.48 -19.80
C VAL A 3 9.55 8.50 -19.11
N ILE A 4 8.30 8.60 -19.54
CA ILE A 4 7.30 9.48 -18.94
C ILE A 4 7.07 9.10 -17.47
N ASP A 5 6.90 7.80 -17.18
CA ASP A 5 6.70 7.33 -15.81
C ASP A 5 7.87 7.73 -14.90
N VAL A 6 9.11 7.55 -15.38
CA VAL A 6 10.33 7.88 -14.62
C VAL A 6 10.47 9.39 -14.42
N VAL A 7 10.32 10.20 -15.47
CA VAL A 7 10.46 11.65 -15.37
C VAL A 7 9.41 12.24 -14.44
N ALA A 8 8.15 11.81 -14.55
CA ALA A 8 7.07 12.30 -13.70
C ALA A 8 7.21 11.81 -12.25
N ALA A 9 7.61 10.55 -12.01
CA ALA A 9 7.89 10.06 -10.66
C ALA A 9 9.08 10.78 -10.00
N ALA A 10 10.17 11.00 -10.74
CA ALA A 10 11.33 11.74 -10.25
C ALA A 10 10.96 13.19 -9.92
N SER A 11 10.21 13.85 -10.80
CA SER A 11 9.73 15.22 -10.57
C SER A 11 8.81 15.28 -9.35
N ALA A 12 7.89 14.33 -9.19
CA ALA A 12 7.01 14.26 -8.04
C ALA A 12 7.79 14.09 -6.73
N LEU A 13 8.82 13.22 -6.70
CA LEU A 13 9.65 13.02 -5.51
C LEU A 13 10.40 14.29 -5.10
N VAL A 14 10.92 15.06 -6.06
CA VAL A 14 11.60 16.33 -5.77
C VAL A 14 10.62 17.40 -5.31
N LEU A 15 9.54 17.61 -6.06
CA LEU A 15 8.55 18.66 -5.77
C LEU A 15 7.80 18.39 -4.46
N LEU A 16 7.54 17.13 -4.13
CA LEU A 16 6.85 16.73 -2.91
C LEU A 16 7.81 16.42 -1.76
N ALA A 17 9.13 16.62 -1.90
CA ALA A 17 10.10 16.31 -0.84
C ALA A 17 9.74 16.96 0.52
N PRO A 18 9.29 18.23 0.60
CA PRO A 18 8.81 18.80 1.86
C PRO A 18 7.61 18.06 2.47
N VAL A 19 6.69 17.59 1.63
CA VAL A 19 5.52 16.79 2.06
C VAL A 19 5.96 15.43 2.58
N PHE A 20 6.90 14.76 1.91
CA PHE A 20 7.49 13.51 2.37
C PHE A 20 8.13 13.67 3.76
N ALA A 21 8.92 14.72 3.97
CA ALA A 21 9.56 15.01 5.25
C ALA A 21 8.52 15.26 6.36
N PHE A 22 7.49 16.07 6.09
CA PHE A 22 6.41 16.35 7.03
C PHE A 22 5.63 15.08 7.42
N LEU A 23 5.26 14.25 6.46
CA LEU A 23 4.55 12.99 6.71
C LEU A 23 5.43 12.00 7.48
N ALA A 24 6.70 11.87 7.09
CA ALA A 24 7.67 11.02 7.77
C ALA A 24 7.82 11.40 9.25
N MET A 25 7.94 12.69 9.55
CA MET A 25 8.00 13.20 10.93
C MET A 25 6.69 12.92 11.67
N SER A 26 5.55 13.20 11.06
CA SER A 26 4.22 12.97 11.66
C SER A 26 4.00 11.49 12.01
N ILE A 27 4.42 10.57 11.14
CA ILE A 27 4.35 9.12 11.39
C ILE A 27 5.27 8.71 12.54
N ARG A 28 6.49 9.27 12.59
CA ARG A 28 7.50 8.95 13.61
C ARG A 28 7.08 9.41 15.00
N LEU A 29 6.36 10.53 15.08
CA LEU A 29 5.83 11.10 16.32
C LEU A 29 4.51 10.45 16.77
N SER A 30 3.72 9.91 15.83
CA SER A 30 2.42 9.31 16.11
C SER A 30 2.52 7.88 16.68
N SER A 31 3.50 7.08 16.26
CA SER A 31 3.69 5.72 16.79
C SER A 31 5.13 5.20 16.65
N VAL A 32 5.51 4.25 17.51
CA VAL A 32 6.84 3.60 17.48
C VAL A 32 6.99 2.74 16.22
N GLY A 33 8.19 2.73 15.62
CA GLY A 33 8.59 1.83 14.53
C GLY A 33 8.94 2.54 13.20
N PRO A 34 9.03 1.81 12.08
CA PRO A 34 9.51 2.34 10.80
C PRO A 34 8.48 3.25 10.12
N ILE A 35 8.98 4.28 9.42
CA ILE A 35 8.17 5.22 8.63
C ILE A 35 7.61 4.55 7.37
N ILE A 36 8.44 3.72 6.71
CA ILE A 36 8.06 3.00 5.50
C ILE A 36 7.56 1.61 5.87
N PHE A 37 6.34 1.32 5.44
CA PHE A 37 5.76 -0.01 5.41
C PHE A 37 6.11 -0.68 4.07
N ARG A 38 6.52 -1.94 4.13
CA ARG A 38 6.91 -2.76 2.98
C ARG A 38 5.92 -3.90 2.86
N GLN A 39 5.36 -4.10 1.67
CA GLN A 39 4.39 -5.16 1.45
C GLN A 39 4.68 -5.90 0.15
N THR A 40 4.78 -7.23 0.22
CA THR A 40 4.91 -8.07 -0.97
C THR A 40 3.65 -8.00 -1.80
N ARG A 41 3.84 -7.85 -3.11
CA ARG A 41 2.80 -7.74 -4.12
C ARG A 41 3.18 -8.51 -5.37
N VAL A 42 2.18 -8.90 -6.14
CA VAL A 42 2.37 -9.53 -7.44
C VAL A 42 2.32 -8.45 -8.53
N GLY A 43 3.31 -8.46 -9.41
CA GLY A 43 3.50 -7.50 -10.49
C GLY A 43 3.44 -8.15 -11.86
N LEU A 44 4.23 -7.60 -12.79
CA LEU A 44 4.27 -8.04 -14.18
C LEU A 44 4.67 -9.53 -14.28
N GLN A 45 3.93 -10.29 -15.08
CA GLN A 45 4.12 -11.72 -15.32
C GLN A 45 4.13 -12.57 -14.04
N GLY A 46 3.39 -12.14 -13.01
CA GLY A 46 3.31 -12.89 -11.75
C GLY A 46 4.54 -12.74 -10.85
N GLN A 47 5.53 -11.94 -11.24
CA GLN A 47 6.73 -11.71 -10.43
C GLN A 47 6.39 -10.89 -9.19
N THR A 48 6.90 -11.30 -8.03
CA THR A 48 6.67 -10.55 -6.79
C THR A 48 7.63 -9.38 -6.67
N PHE A 49 7.17 -8.31 -6.04
CA PHE A 49 7.98 -7.14 -5.70
C PHE A 49 7.58 -6.56 -4.35
N THR A 50 8.46 -5.74 -3.79
CA THR A 50 8.19 -5.04 -2.52
C THR A 50 7.57 -3.68 -2.80
N MET A 51 6.28 -3.54 -2.51
CA MET A 51 5.58 -2.26 -2.61
C MET A 51 5.86 -1.40 -1.37
N PHE A 52 6.22 -0.14 -1.58
CA PHE A 52 6.47 0.82 -0.51
C PHE A 52 5.25 1.68 -0.22
N LYS A 53 4.94 1.85 1.07
CA LYS A 53 3.94 2.78 1.57
C LYS A 53 4.45 3.50 2.80
N PHE A 54 3.87 4.65 3.11
CA PHE A 54 4.03 5.20 4.45
C PHE A 54 3.18 4.37 5.41
N ARG A 55 3.72 4.11 6.60
CA ARG A 55 3.02 3.37 7.63
C ARG A 55 1.84 4.19 8.15
N SER A 56 0.63 3.70 7.91
CA SER A 56 -0.62 4.28 8.44
C SER A 56 -1.18 3.53 9.66
N MET A 57 -0.66 2.34 9.96
CA MET A 57 -1.11 1.46 11.04
C MET A 57 -0.04 1.27 12.11
N VAL A 58 -0.45 0.88 13.33
CA VAL A 58 0.48 0.49 14.41
C VAL A 58 1.26 -0.78 14.02
N VAL A 59 2.44 -0.99 14.60
CA VAL A 59 3.36 -2.09 14.22
C VAL A 59 2.76 -3.47 14.52
N ASP A 60 1.97 -3.56 15.58
CA ASP A 60 1.28 -4.77 16.03
C ASP A 60 -0.10 -4.96 15.37
N ALA A 61 -0.39 -4.26 14.26
CA ALA A 61 -1.68 -4.30 13.58
C ALA A 61 -2.11 -5.72 13.15
N GLU A 62 -1.17 -6.58 12.75
CA GLU A 62 -1.47 -7.97 12.39
C GLU A 62 -1.84 -8.81 13.62
N ALA A 63 -1.10 -8.69 14.72
CA ALA A 63 -1.43 -9.35 15.98
C ALA A 63 -2.80 -8.90 16.52
N ARG A 64 -3.09 -7.59 16.44
CA ARG A 64 -4.41 -7.04 16.80
C ARG A 64 -5.52 -7.54 15.87
N LEU A 65 -5.24 -7.78 14.60
CA LEU A 65 -6.22 -8.38 13.68
C LEU A 65 -6.56 -9.79 14.13
N ALA A 66 -5.56 -10.61 14.44
CA ALA A 66 -5.77 -11.98 14.89
C ALA A 66 -6.57 -12.02 16.21
N ALA A 67 -6.29 -11.12 17.15
CA ALA A 67 -7.07 -10.98 18.38
C ALA A 67 -8.53 -10.57 18.11
N LEU A 68 -8.75 -9.57 17.25
CA LEU A 68 -10.10 -9.15 16.84
C LEU A 68 -10.86 -10.27 16.10
N GLN A 69 -10.15 -11.11 15.34
CA GLN A 69 -10.73 -12.27 14.68
C GLN A 69 -11.03 -13.42 15.66
N ALA A 70 -10.24 -13.60 16.71
CA ALA A 70 -10.51 -14.60 17.75
C ALA A 70 -11.72 -14.21 18.61
N GLU A 71 -11.94 -12.90 18.86
CA GLU A 71 -13.17 -12.40 19.49
C GLU A 71 -14.42 -12.55 18.58
N ARG A 72 -14.23 -12.71 17.26
CA ARG A 72 -15.29 -12.81 16.24
C ARG A 72 -16.01 -14.17 16.22
N ASP A 73 -15.34 -15.25 16.63
CA ASP A 73 -15.92 -16.60 16.65
C ASP A 73 -17.12 -16.72 17.61
N ALA A 74 -17.44 -15.66 18.37
CA ALA A 74 -18.64 -15.50 19.18
C ALA A 74 -19.90 -14.99 18.43
N GLY A 75 -19.90 -14.84 17.09
CA GLY A 75 -21.13 -14.94 16.29
C GLY A 75 -21.58 -13.76 15.41
N ASN A 76 -20.70 -13.11 14.63
CA ASN A 76 -21.16 -12.18 13.59
C ASN A 76 -20.21 -12.07 12.38
N ASP A 77 -20.51 -12.81 11.31
CA ASP A 77 -19.57 -13.07 10.19
C ASP A 77 -19.81 -12.20 8.93
N VAL A 78 -20.76 -11.25 8.95
CA VAL A 78 -21.13 -10.48 7.75
C VAL A 78 -20.66 -9.04 7.84
N LEU A 79 -19.63 -8.72 7.05
CA LEU A 79 -19.12 -7.38 6.74
C LEU A 79 -18.73 -6.51 7.95
N PHE A 80 -17.63 -6.88 8.61
CA PHE A 80 -16.97 -5.94 9.53
C PHE A 80 -16.18 -4.88 8.75
N LYS A 81 -16.87 -3.89 8.21
CA LYS A 81 -16.25 -2.60 7.89
C LYS A 81 -16.02 -1.93 9.26
N ILE A 82 -14.88 -2.21 9.93
CA ILE A 82 -14.56 -1.53 11.19
C ILE A 82 -14.49 -0.04 10.86
N LYS A 83 -15.57 0.69 11.17
CA LYS A 83 -15.72 2.10 10.78
C LYS A 83 -14.61 2.95 11.41
N ASP A 84 -14.13 2.51 12.57
CA ASP A 84 -12.96 3.02 13.28
C ASP A 84 -11.99 1.89 13.63
N ASP A 85 -11.23 1.45 12.65
CA ASP A 85 -10.19 0.43 12.85
C ASP A 85 -9.15 0.93 13.87
N PRO A 86 -9.04 0.31 15.07
CA PRO A 86 -8.16 0.77 16.14
C PRO A 86 -6.68 0.57 15.81
N ARG A 87 -6.39 -0.15 14.72
CA ARG A 87 -5.03 -0.37 14.23
C ARG A 87 -4.52 0.82 13.41
N ILE A 88 -5.40 1.71 12.94
CA ILE A 88 -5.02 2.88 12.13
C ILE A 88 -4.68 4.04 13.08
N THR A 89 -3.50 4.63 12.90
CA THR A 89 -3.10 5.83 13.67
C THR A 89 -3.92 7.05 13.26
N PRO A 90 -4.07 8.10 14.10
CA PRO A 90 -4.80 9.32 13.72
C PRO A 90 -4.28 9.96 12.43
N ILE A 91 -2.95 10.09 12.28
CA ILE A 91 -2.34 10.56 11.03
C ILE A 91 -2.57 9.58 9.87
N GLY A 92 -2.55 8.28 10.15
CA GLY A 92 -2.84 7.24 9.17
C GLY A 92 -4.25 7.32 8.60
N LYS A 93 -5.25 7.73 9.40
CA LYS A 93 -6.62 7.98 8.91
C LYS A 93 -6.64 9.11 7.86
N ILE A 94 -5.91 10.19 8.12
CA ILE A 94 -5.77 11.32 7.18
C ILE A 94 -5.05 10.87 5.92
N MET A 95 -3.90 10.19 6.08
CA MET A 95 -3.11 9.73 4.93
C MET A 95 -3.91 8.82 4.01
N ARG A 96 -4.63 7.83 4.57
CA ARG A 96 -5.48 6.91 3.78
C ARG A 96 -6.64 7.61 3.08
N ARG A 97 -7.22 8.66 3.68
CA ARG A 97 -8.32 9.43 3.08
C ARG A 97 -7.87 10.16 1.81
N TYR A 98 -6.64 10.64 1.79
CA TYR A 98 -6.08 11.42 0.69
C TYR A 98 -5.04 10.63 -0.12
N SER A 99 -4.95 9.31 0.07
CA SER A 99 -3.95 8.42 -0.54
C SER A 99 -2.49 8.86 -0.36
N LEU A 100 -2.21 9.66 0.66
CA LEU A 100 -0.84 10.13 0.95
C LEU A 100 0.05 8.99 1.41
N ASP A 101 -0.52 7.89 1.92
CA ASP A 101 0.24 6.71 2.30
C ASP A 101 0.87 5.99 1.10
N GLU A 102 0.43 6.30 -0.11
CA GLU A 102 0.89 5.68 -1.35
C GLU A 102 2.03 6.45 -2.03
N LEU A 103 2.38 7.64 -1.55
CA LEU A 103 3.46 8.46 -2.13
C LEU A 103 4.80 7.70 -2.26
N PRO A 104 5.23 6.83 -1.31
CA PRO A 104 6.46 6.07 -1.49
C PRO A 104 6.48 5.13 -2.70
N GLN A 105 5.33 4.81 -3.30
CA GLN A 105 5.25 3.99 -4.52
C GLN A 105 5.90 4.68 -5.73
N PHE A 106 6.11 6.01 -5.72
CA PHE A 106 6.94 6.66 -6.74
C PHE A 106 8.35 6.06 -6.83
N MET A 107 8.89 5.55 -5.72
CA MET A 107 10.16 4.81 -5.72
C MET A 107 10.05 3.50 -6.49
N ASN A 108 8.94 2.75 -6.34
CA ASN A 108 8.68 1.55 -7.13
C ASN A 108 8.56 1.86 -8.63
N VAL A 109 8.02 3.03 -8.99
CA VAL A 109 8.05 3.50 -10.37
C VAL A 109 9.48 3.75 -10.82
N LEU A 110 10.32 4.44 -10.05
CA LEU A 110 11.73 4.65 -10.44
C LEU A 110 12.50 3.34 -10.61
N ILE A 111 12.31 2.37 -9.70
CA ILE A 111 12.98 1.05 -9.74
C ILE A 111 12.50 0.21 -10.93
N GLY A 112 11.24 0.36 -11.33
CA GLY A 112 10.68 -0.32 -12.49
C GLY A 112 9.67 -1.41 -12.18
N ASP A 113 9.36 -1.63 -10.91
CA ASP A 113 8.32 -2.56 -10.46
C ASP A 113 6.92 -2.07 -10.88
N MET A 114 6.72 -0.75 -10.84
CA MET A 114 5.41 -0.11 -11.08
C MET A 114 5.47 0.91 -12.23
N SER A 115 4.28 1.31 -12.67
CA SER A 115 3.97 2.38 -13.61
C SER A 115 3.15 3.46 -12.89
N LEU A 116 3.05 4.69 -13.42
CA LEU A 116 2.14 5.68 -12.83
C LEU A 116 0.69 5.23 -12.97
N ILE A 117 0.34 4.79 -14.19
CA ILE A 117 -0.99 4.30 -14.55
C ILE A 117 -0.94 2.80 -14.89
N GLY A 118 -1.77 2.01 -14.22
CA GLY A 118 -1.88 0.56 -14.34
C GLY A 118 -2.81 -0.05 -13.29
N PRO A 119 -3.12 -1.36 -13.38
CA PRO A 119 -4.00 -2.02 -12.41
C PRO A 119 -3.37 -2.03 -11.02
N ARG A 120 -4.21 -2.04 -9.99
CA ARG A 120 -3.75 -2.21 -8.60
C ARG A 120 -2.98 -3.53 -8.48
N PRO A 121 -1.79 -3.54 -7.87
CA PRO A 121 -1.05 -4.77 -7.62
C PRO A 121 -1.79 -5.64 -6.58
N PRO A 122 -2.15 -6.89 -6.91
CA PRO A 122 -2.80 -7.79 -5.96
C PRO A 122 -1.83 -8.38 -4.94
N LEU A 123 -2.38 -8.84 -3.82
CA LEU A 123 -1.66 -9.68 -2.86
C LEU A 123 -1.34 -11.05 -3.46
N PRO A 124 -0.25 -11.72 -3.06
CA PRO A 124 0.01 -13.12 -3.46
C PRO A 124 -1.18 -14.04 -3.17
N ALA A 125 -1.75 -13.95 -1.96
CA ALA A 125 -2.93 -14.71 -1.57
C ALA A 125 -4.19 -14.40 -2.41
N GLU A 126 -4.32 -13.19 -2.97
CA GLU A 126 -5.42 -12.88 -3.89
C GLU A 126 -5.21 -13.59 -5.23
N VAL A 127 -3.97 -13.66 -5.71
CA VAL A 127 -3.62 -14.32 -6.98
C VAL A 127 -3.78 -15.83 -6.90
N GLU A 128 -3.51 -16.45 -5.75
CA GLU A 128 -3.76 -17.88 -5.53
C GLU A 128 -5.23 -18.27 -5.71
N MET A 129 -6.16 -17.34 -5.52
CA MET A 129 -7.60 -17.55 -5.72
C MET A 129 -8.07 -17.22 -7.15
N TYR A 130 -7.18 -16.76 -8.04
CA TYR A 130 -7.58 -16.36 -9.40
C TYR A 130 -7.80 -17.57 -10.31
N GLU A 131 -8.95 -17.60 -10.98
CA GLU A 131 -9.15 -18.44 -12.16
C GLU A 131 -8.30 -17.92 -13.34
N ASP A 132 -7.88 -18.82 -14.24
CA ASP A 132 -6.89 -18.55 -15.31
C ASP A 132 -7.15 -17.29 -16.16
N ARG A 133 -8.41 -16.85 -16.30
CA ARG A 133 -8.79 -15.63 -17.05
C ARG A 133 -8.39 -14.31 -16.37
N VAL A 134 -8.22 -14.28 -15.04
CA VAL A 134 -7.86 -13.05 -14.28
C VAL A 134 -6.37 -12.70 -14.41
N ASN A 135 -5.55 -13.64 -14.89
CA ASN A 135 -4.12 -13.46 -15.14
C ASN A 135 -3.78 -12.40 -16.19
N ARG A 136 -4.74 -11.98 -17.03
CA ARG A 136 -4.52 -10.91 -18.03
C ARG A 136 -4.12 -9.58 -17.37
N ARG A 137 -4.55 -9.30 -16.15
CA ARG A 137 -4.15 -8.11 -15.39
C ARG A 137 -2.67 -8.12 -15.00
N LEU A 138 -2.07 -9.31 -14.89
CA LEU A 138 -0.65 -9.50 -14.60
C LEU A 138 0.23 -9.34 -15.85
N LEU A 139 -0.35 -9.18 -17.05
CA LEU A 139 0.42 -8.97 -18.29
C LEU A 139 0.89 -7.51 -18.48
N ILE A 140 0.48 -6.61 -17.61
CA ILE A 140 0.88 -5.20 -17.62
C ILE A 140 1.45 -4.79 -16.26
N LYS A 141 2.36 -3.82 -16.25
CA LYS A 141 2.92 -3.32 -15.00
C LYS A 141 1.81 -2.73 -14.12
N PRO A 142 1.79 -3.05 -12.82
CA PRO A 142 0.85 -2.45 -11.89
C PRO A 142 1.07 -0.93 -11.79
N GLY A 143 -0.01 -0.21 -11.47
CA GLY A 143 -0.04 1.24 -11.37
C GLY A 143 -0.15 1.75 -9.93
N ILE A 144 0.31 2.99 -9.71
CA ILE A 144 -0.08 3.75 -8.51
C ILE A 144 -1.58 4.07 -8.58
N THR A 145 -2.06 4.47 -9.76
CA THR A 145 -3.47 4.66 -10.08
C THR A 145 -3.88 3.81 -11.28
N GLY A 146 -5.16 3.46 -11.38
CA GLY A 146 -5.75 2.68 -12.48
C GLY A 146 -6.92 3.37 -13.13
#